data_AF-A0A5J4JCC0-F1
#
_entry.id   AF-A0A5J4JCC0-F1
#
_cell.length_a   1.000
_cell.length_b   1.000
_cell.length_c   1.000
_cell.angle_alpha   90.00
_cell.angle_beta   90.00
_cell.angle_gamma   90.00
#
_symmetry.space_group_name_H-M   'P 1'
#
loop_
_entity.id
_entity.type
_entity.pdbx_description
1 polymer ?
#
loop_
_entity_poly.entity_id
_entity_poly.type
_entity_poly.pdbx_seq_one_letter_code
_entity_poly.pdbx_strand_id
1 'polypeptide(L)'
;MSNILTLLKYLVPLLLAILIEYVYRGRGSAFSSGGVNEALSVKEGVFAQKERAEQIFAWMLEKLPNLEPQIKWNKPTFTDRGTYIIMFATAKNHLSILPEKETMVHFADDIAQAGYTATKGLFRIPWNEPVNYELLEKMIEFNIQDKAEYTNFWRK
;
A
#
# COMPACT_ATOMS: atom_id res chain seq x y z
N MET A 1 2.75 17.99 26.49
CA MET A 1 2.54 17.60 25.08
C MET A 1 3.39 16.40 24.62
N SER A 2 4.43 15.95 25.35
CA SER A 2 5.34 14.87 24.92
C SER A 2 4.76 13.44 24.92
N ASN A 3 3.74 13.13 25.74
CA ASN A 3 3.32 11.73 25.95
C ASN A 3 2.35 11.20 24.89
N ILE A 4 1.52 12.06 24.28
CA ILE A 4 0.53 11.64 23.27
C ILE A 4 1.22 11.30 21.94
N LEU A 5 2.15 12.14 21.47
CA LEU A 5 2.94 11.82 20.27
C LEU A 5 3.77 10.54 20.46
N THR A 6 4.30 10.32 21.67
CA THR A 6 5.05 9.11 21.99
C THR A 6 4.17 7.87 21.97
N LEU A 7 2.94 7.94 22.50
CA LEU A 7 1.96 6.85 22.43
C LEU A 7 1.50 6.56 21.00
N LEU A 8 1.28 7.60 20.18
CA LEU A 8 0.92 7.44 18.76
C LEU A 8 2.01 6.72 17.98
N LYS A 9 3.30 6.95 18.28
CA LYS A 9 4.42 6.20 17.67
C LYS A 9 4.37 4.69 17.92
N TYR A 10 3.75 4.21 19.00
CA TYR A 10 3.61 2.77 19.29
C TYR A 10 2.25 2.21 18.86
N LEU A 11 1.20 3.03 18.90
CA LEU A 11 -0.15 2.63 18.50
C LEU A 11 -0.29 2.50 16.98
N VAL A 12 0.35 3.37 16.20
CA VAL A 12 0.25 3.33 14.73
C VAL A 12 0.87 2.05 14.15
N PRO A 13 2.09 1.60 14.53
CA PRO A 13 2.63 0.31 14.08
C PRO A 13 1.78 -0.88 14.56
N LEU A 14 1.23 -0.84 15.77
CA LEU A 14 0.39 -1.93 16.30
C LEU A 14 -0.93 -2.04 15.52
N LEU A 15 -1.58 -0.90 15.26
CA LEU A 15 -2.78 -0.85 14.43
C LEU A 15 -2.46 -1.32 13.01
N LEU A 16 -1.35 -0.85 12.43
CA LEU A 16 -0.91 -1.27 11.10
C LEU A 16 -0.65 -2.79 11.03
N ALA A 17 0.02 -3.38 12.03
CA ALA A 17 0.24 -4.82 12.13
C ALA A 17 -1.08 -5.60 12.21
N ILE A 18 -2.05 -5.12 13.00
CA ILE A 18 -3.39 -5.73 13.08
C ILE A 18 -4.13 -5.62 11.74
N LEU A 19 -4.05 -4.47 11.07
CA LEU A 19 -4.66 -4.23 9.76
C LEU A 19 -4.07 -5.14 8.69
N ILE A 20 -2.76 -5.34 8.72
CA ILE A 20 -2.07 -6.23 7.79
C ILE A 20 -2.38 -7.69 8.10
N GLU A 21 -2.37 -8.10 9.38
CA GLU A 21 -2.83 -9.43 9.78
C GLU A 21 -4.23 -9.73 9.23
N TYR A 22 -5.17 -8.78 9.39
CA TYR A 22 -6.54 -8.91 8.90
C TYR A 22 -6.61 -9.08 7.37
N VAL A 23 -5.87 -8.27 6.61
CA VAL A 23 -5.85 -8.34 5.13
C VAL A 23 -5.28 -9.68 4.63
N TYR A 24 -4.31 -10.26 5.34
CA TYR A 24 -3.62 -11.47 4.89
C TYR A 24 -4.20 -12.78 5.48
N ARG A 25 -5.06 -12.71 6.50
CA ARG A 25 -5.69 -13.88 7.16
C ARG A 25 -6.57 -14.73 6.24
N GLY A 26 -7.10 -14.17 5.15
CA GLY A 26 -8.05 -14.83 4.25
C GLY A 26 -7.47 -15.63 3.08
N ARG A 27 -6.14 -15.66 2.87
CA ARG A 27 -5.53 -16.34 1.71
C ARG A 27 -5.06 -17.78 1.94
N GLY A 28 -5.26 -18.33 3.14
CA GLY A 28 -4.77 -19.66 3.52
C GLY A 28 -5.61 -20.86 3.05
N SER A 29 -6.77 -20.69 2.42
CA SER A 29 -7.65 -21.82 2.07
C SER A 29 -7.55 -22.22 0.60
N ALA A 30 -6.41 -22.80 0.23
CA ALA A 30 -6.32 -23.72 -0.90
C ALA A 30 -5.31 -24.80 -0.53
N PHE A 31 -5.73 -25.75 0.31
CA PHE A 31 -5.01 -27.01 0.51
C PHE A 31 -5.30 -27.89 -0.71
N SER A 32 -4.70 -27.54 -1.86
CA SER A 32 -4.52 -28.52 -2.94
C SER A 32 -3.45 -29.52 -2.52
N SER A 33 -3.45 -30.69 -3.13
CA SER A 33 -2.68 -31.92 -2.85
C SER A 33 -1.14 -31.81 -2.85
N GLY A 34 -0.57 -30.64 -2.61
CA GLY A 34 0.87 -30.39 -2.50
C GLY A 34 1.45 -30.92 -1.19
N GLY A 35 2.64 -31.51 -1.28
CA GLY A 35 3.37 -32.02 -0.12
C GLY A 35 3.79 -30.90 0.86
N VAL A 36 4.22 -31.29 2.06
CA VAL A 36 4.60 -30.38 3.16
C VAL A 36 5.56 -29.26 2.73
N ASN A 37 6.50 -29.56 1.81
CA ASN A 37 7.47 -28.59 1.31
C ASN A 37 6.84 -27.49 0.46
N GLU A 38 5.80 -27.80 -0.32
CA GLU A 38 5.07 -26.81 -1.11
C GLU A 38 4.28 -25.88 -0.19
N ALA A 39 3.62 -26.42 0.84
CA ALA A 39 2.90 -25.64 1.83
C ALA A 39 3.84 -24.69 2.62
N LEU A 40 5.04 -25.15 2.98
CA LEU A 40 6.05 -24.32 3.63
C LEU A 40 6.54 -23.18 2.72
N SER A 41 6.89 -23.48 1.48
CA SER A 41 7.35 -22.48 0.51
C SER A 41 6.28 -21.43 0.21
N VAL A 42 5.01 -21.84 0.09
CA VAL A 42 3.87 -20.92 -0.06
C VAL A 42 3.74 -20.02 1.17
N LYS A 43 3.86 -20.59 2.38
CA LYS A 43 3.76 -19.83 3.63
C LYS A 43 4.89 -18.81 3.76
N GLU A 44 6.13 -19.20 3.45
CA GLU A 44 7.30 -18.31 3.43
C GLU A 44 7.13 -17.16 2.43
N GLY A 45 6.66 -17.46 1.22
CA GLY A 45 6.37 -16.44 0.22
C GLY A 45 5.31 -15.44 0.69
N VAL A 46 4.26 -15.90 1.37
CA VAL A 46 3.24 -15.01 1.94
C VAL A 46 3.80 -14.12 3.06
N PHE A 47 4.69 -14.65 3.91
CA PHE A 47 5.37 -13.85 4.93
C PHE A 47 6.26 -12.76 4.32
N ALA A 48 7.04 -13.08 3.29
CA ALA A 48 7.88 -12.09 2.61
C ALA A 48 7.04 -10.97 1.95
N GLN A 49 5.88 -11.31 1.36
CA GLN A 49 4.95 -10.33 0.80
C GLN A 49 4.32 -9.43 1.88
N LYS A 50 4.07 -9.98 3.07
CA LYS A 50 3.55 -9.23 4.22
C LYS A 50 4.60 -8.25 4.73
N GLU A 51 5.81 -8.72 5.00
CA GLU A 51 6.93 -7.90 5.50
C GLU A 51 7.25 -6.74 4.55
N ARG A 52 7.26 -7.00 3.24
CA ARG A 52 7.49 -5.95 2.25
C ARG A 52 6.39 -4.87 2.27
N ALA A 53 5.13 -5.26 2.43
CA ALA A 53 4.04 -4.29 2.55
C ALA A 53 4.13 -3.49 3.86
N GLU A 54 4.50 -4.13 4.97
CA GLU A 54 4.77 -3.48 6.25
C GLU A 54 5.84 -2.41 6.13
N GLN A 55 6.96 -2.71 5.46
CA GLN A 55 8.04 -1.77 5.22
C GLN A 55 7.59 -0.54 4.43
N ILE A 56 6.81 -0.74 3.35
CA ILE A 56 6.28 0.37 2.55
C ILE A 56 5.37 1.26 3.40
N PHE A 57 4.45 0.67 4.18
CA PHE A 57 3.50 1.44 4.98
C PHE A 57 4.17 2.15 6.15
N ALA A 58 5.16 1.52 6.80
CA ALA A 58 5.95 2.16 7.84
C ALA A 58 6.71 3.36 7.28
N TRP A 59 7.38 3.19 6.13
CA TRP A 59 8.08 4.27 5.43
C TRP A 59 7.12 5.42 5.08
N MET A 60 5.93 5.13 4.54
CA MET A 60 4.94 6.16 4.22
C MET A 60 4.54 6.98 5.44
N LEU A 61 4.26 6.32 6.57
CA LEU A 61 3.80 7.01 7.79
C LEU A 61 4.91 7.78 8.50
N GLU A 62 6.16 7.34 8.34
CA GLU A 62 7.33 8.09 8.81
C GLU A 62 7.56 9.35 7.94
N LYS A 63 7.49 9.19 6.62
CA LYS A 63 7.81 10.24 5.66
C LYS A 63 6.67 11.26 5.47
N LEU A 64 5.43 10.80 5.52
CA LEU A 64 4.21 11.57 5.22
C LEU A 64 3.24 11.46 6.42
N PRO A 65 3.57 12.09 7.55
CA PRO A 65 2.88 11.88 8.83
C PRO A 65 1.42 12.35 8.86
N ASN A 66 0.99 13.13 7.87
CA ASN A 66 -0.40 13.60 7.74
C ASN A 66 -1.33 12.54 7.13
N LEU A 67 -0.78 11.47 6.55
CA LEU A 67 -1.60 10.39 6.00
C LEU A 67 -2.27 9.59 7.10
N GLU A 68 -3.57 9.40 6.94
CA GLU A 68 -4.41 8.62 7.83
C GLU A 68 -4.63 7.22 7.24
N PRO A 69 -4.11 6.16 7.89
CA PRO A 69 -4.34 4.78 7.44
C PRO A 69 -5.78 4.34 7.76
N GLN A 70 -6.44 3.72 6.79
CA GLN A 70 -7.79 3.16 6.89
C GLN A 70 -7.87 1.80 6.18
N ILE A 71 -8.88 1.00 6.54
CA ILE A 71 -9.30 -0.15 5.73
C ILE A 71 -10.59 0.19 5.02
N LYS A 72 -10.53 0.17 3.68
CA LYS A 72 -11.71 0.27 2.82
C LYS A 72 -11.69 -0.87 1.82
N TRP A 73 -12.84 -1.52 1.61
CA TRP A 73 -12.98 -2.69 0.73
C TRP A 73 -11.93 -3.78 0.98
N ASN A 74 -11.61 -4.03 2.26
CA ASN A 74 -10.60 -4.97 2.71
C ASN A 74 -9.18 -4.69 2.17
N LYS A 75 -8.84 -3.42 1.99
CA LYS A 75 -7.55 -2.96 1.46
C LYS A 75 -6.97 -1.82 2.30
N PRO A 76 -5.65 -1.82 2.54
CA PRO A 76 -4.95 -0.66 3.09
C PRO A 76 -5.17 0.55 2.18
N THR A 77 -5.78 1.58 2.74
CA THR A 77 -6.11 2.84 2.06
C THR A 77 -5.61 3.97 2.92
N PHE A 78 -4.92 4.93 2.32
CA PHE A 78 -4.43 6.12 3.00
C PHE A 78 -5.21 7.33 2.50
N THR A 79 -5.63 8.15 3.45
CA THR A 79 -6.39 9.37 3.21
C THR A 79 -5.67 10.57 3.79
N ASP A 80 -6.02 11.75 3.31
CA ASP A 80 -5.62 13.03 3.89
C ASP A 80 -6.89 13.86 4.06
N ARG A 81 -7.20 14.27 5.31
CA ARG A 81 -8.41 15.05 5.65
C ARG A 81 -9.71 14.45 5.10
N GLY A 82 -9.84 13.12 5.15
CA GLY A 82 -11.02 12.40 4.65
C GLY A 82 -11.07 12.22 3.12
N THR A 83 -10.06 12.65 2.39
CA THR A 83 -9.93 12.52 0.94
C THR A 83 -9.02 11.34 0.58
N TYR A 84 -9.37 10.56 -0.45
CA TYR A 84 -8.57 9.43 -0.92
C TYR A 84 -7.21 9.89 -1.44
N ILE A 85 -6.13 9.23 -1.03
CA ILE A 85 -4.79 9.50 -1.58
C ILE A 85 -4.25 8.27 -2.31
N ILE A 86 -4.23 7.11 -1.67
CA ILE A 86 -3.65 5.90 -2.27
C ILE A 86 -4.20 4.64 -1.61
N MET A 87 -4.37 3.58 -2.40
CA MET A 87 -4.76 2.24 -1.91
C MET A 87 -3.81 1.18 -2.42
N PHE A 88 -3.66 0.12 -1.64
CA PHE A 88 -2.82 -1.02 -1.94
C PHE A 88 -3.65 -2.29 -2.00
N ALA A 89 -3.39 -3.12 -3.01
CA ALA A 89 -4.02 -4.43 -3.12
C ALA A 89 -2.96 -5.48 -3.41
N THR A 90 -2.89 -6.51 -2.58
CA THR A 90 -1.97 -7.62 -2.79
C THR A 90 -2.51 -8.52 -3.90
N ALA A 91 -1.63 -9.14 -4.68
CA ALA A 91 -1.96 -10.22 -5.61
C ALA A 91 -0.90 -11.31 -5.49
N LYS A 92 -1.09 -12.46 -6.16
CA LYS A 92 -0.13 -13.58 -6.08
C LYS A 92 1.29 -13.17 -6.48
N ASN A 93 1.41 -12.35 -7.53
CA ASN A 93 2.70 -12.04 -8.17
C ASN A 93 3.17 -10.58 -7.98
N HIS A 94 2.34 -9.70 -7.43
CA HIS A 94 2.65 -8.28 -7.30
C HIS A 94 1.86 -7.60 -6.19
N LEU A 95 2.33 -6.42 -5.79
CA LEU A 95 1.57 -5.41 -5.09
C LEU A 95 0.97 -4.43 -6.11
N SER A 96 -0.35 -4.23 -6.08
CA SER A 96 -1.02 -3.20 -6.86
C SER A 96 -1.05 -1.90 -6.08
N ILE A 97 -0.72 -0.81 -6.76
CA ILE A 97 -0.69 0.56 -6.24
C ILE A 97 -1.75 1.37 -6.98
N LEU A 98 -2.73 1.91 -6.25
CA LEU A 98 -3.91 2.56 -6.82
C LEU A 98 -3.97 4.03 -6.41
N PRO A 99 -3.44 4.97 -7.20
CA PRO A 99 -3.36 6.40 -6.84
C PRO A 99 -4.45 7.28 -7.48
N GLU A 100 -5.52 6.70 -8.02
CA GLU A 100 -6.50 7.33 -8.95
C GLU A 100 -5.97 7.57 -10.36
N LYS A 101 -6.90 7.81 -11.29
CA LYS A 101 -6.64 7.85 -12.73
C LYS A 101 -5.80 9.06 -13.14
N GLU A 102 -6.07 10.22 -12.57
CA GLU A 102 -5.42 11.48 -12.90
C GLU A 102 -3.92 11.40 -12.58
N THR A 103 -3.58 10.78 -11.46
CA THR A 103 -2.20 10.50 -11.05
C THR A 103 -1.55 9.47 -11.97
N MET A 104 -2.28 8.40 -12.34
CA MET A 104 -1.77 7.42 -13.31
C MET A 104 -1.47 8.04 -14.68
N VAL A 105 -2.25 9.04 -15.10
CA VAL A 105 -2.00 9.79 -16.34
C VAL A 105 -0.78 10.69 -16.19
N HIS A 106 -0.66 11.42 -15.07
CA HIS A 106 0.47 12.32 -14.83
C HIS A 106 1.82 11.60 -14.78
N PHE A 107 1.85 10.41 -14.16
CA PHE A 107 3.08 9.62 -13.93
C PHE A 107 3.25 8.46 -14.93
N ALA A 108 2.52 8.44 -16.04
CA ALA A 108 2.55 7.31 -16.98
C ALA A 108 3.97 7.01 -17.49
N ASP A 109 4.73 8.06 -17.85
CA ASP A 109 6.09 7.93 -18.36
C ASP A 109 7.06 7.48 -17.27
N ASP A 110 6.96 8.00 -16.06
CA ASP A 110 7.82 7.60 -14.93
C ASP A 110 7.58 6.13 -14.54
N ILE A 111 6.32 5.67 -14.56
CA ILE A 111 5.95 4.28 -14.31
C ILE A 111 6.54 3.36 -15.39
N ALA A 112 6.49 3.78 -16.66
CA ALA A 112 7.05 3.03 -17.76
C ALA A 112 8.59 2.96 -17.70
N GLN A 113 9.24 4.08 -17.37
CA GLN A 113 10.69 4.15 -17.18
C GLN A 113 11.17 3.29 -16.00
N ALA A 114 10.35 3.20 -14.93
CA ALA A 114 10.59 2.29 -13.82
C ALA A 114 10.35 0.80 -14.17
N GLY A 115 9.90 0.49 -15.38
CA GLY A 115 9.69 -0.88 -15.86
C GLY A 115 8.42 -1.55 -15.32
N TYR A 116 7.49 -0.78 -14.73
CA TYR A 116 6.27 -1.32 -14.15
C TYR A 116 5.13 -1.42 -15.15
N THR A 117 4.27 -2.42 -14.95
CA THR A 117 3.03 -2.54 -15.74
C THR A 117 1.91 -1.72 -15.11
N ALA A 118 1.09 -1.08 -15.96
CA ALA A 118 0.02 -0.19 -15.53
C ALA A 118 -1.33 -0.52 -16.18
N THR A 119 -2.38 0.06 -15.61
CA THR A 119 -3.70 0.20 -16.21
C THR A 119 -4.16 1.65 -16.00
N LYS A 120 -5.39 1.99 -16.37
CA LYS A 120 -5.93 3.34 -16.17
C LYS A 120 -5.99 3.80 -14.71
N GLY A 121 -6.00 2.90 -13.72
CA GLY A 121 -6.21 3.28 -12.31
C GLY A 121 -5.18 2.71 -11.33
N LEU A 122 -4.20 1.94 -11.80
CA LEU A 122 -3.18 1.34 -10.95
C LEU A 122 -1.93 0.95 -11.74
N PHE A 123 -0.81 0.83 -11.03
CA PHE A 123 0.38 0.10 -11.49
C PHE A 123 0.72 -1.05 -10.56
N ARG A 124 1.63 -1.93 -11.00
CA ARG A 124 1.99 -3.16 -10.30
C ARG A 124 3.48 -3.19 -10.05
N ILE A 125 3.85 -3.42 -8.80
CA ILE A 125 5.22 -3.70 -8.38
C ILE A 125 5.33 -5.21 -8.16
N PRO A 126 6.03 -5.96 -9.03
CA PRO A 126 6.24 -7.38 -8.83
C PRO A 126 6.97 -7.67 -7.51
N TRP A 127 6.63 -8.79 -6.86
CA TRP A 127 7.23 -9.13 -5.56
C TRP A 127 8.73 -9.39 -5.61
N ASN A 128 9.25 -9.71 -6.79
CA ASN A 128 10.66 -9.98 -7.09
C ASN A 128 11.45 -8.77 -7.62
N GLU A 129 10.78 -7.64 -7.87
CA GLU A 129 11.43 -6.39 -8.32
C GLU A 129 11.57 -5.42 -7.15
N PRO A 130 12.54 -4.48 -7.14
CA PRO A 130 12.65 -3.47 -6.09
C PRO A 130 11.44 -2.50 -6.09
N VAL A 131 11.17 -1.86 -4.95
CA VAL A 131 10.21 -0.75 -4.86
C VAL A 131 10.91 0.53 -5.29
N ASN A 132 10.36 1.24 -6.26
CA ASN A 132 10.78 2.61 -6.55
C ASN A 132 10.08 3.57 -5.55
N TYR A 133 10.72 3.79 -4.41
CA TYR A 133 10.20 4.66 -3.34
C TYR A 133 10.10 6.12 -3.78
N GLU A 134 11.03 6.60 -4.61
CA GLU A 134 11.01 7.97 -5.12
C GLU A 134 9.77 8.23 -5.99
N LEU A 135 9.44 7.30 -6.90
CA LEU A 135 8.21 7.38 -7.69
C LEU A 135 6.97 7.33 -6.79
N LEU A 136 6.95 6.43 -5.82
CA LEU A 136 5.82 6.31 -4.89
C LEU A 136 5.61 7.60 -4.08
N GLU A 137 6.70 8.21 -3.59
CA GLU A 137 6.68 9.49 -2.86
C GLU A 137 6.09 10.60 -3.74
N LYS A 138 6.64 10.80 -4.95
CA LYS A 138 6.17 11.82 -5.89
C LYS A 138 4.67 11.71 -6.19
N MET A 139 4.17 10.48 -6.38
CA MET A 139 2.75 10.24 -6.64
C MET A 139 1.86 10.58 -5.45
N ILE A 140 2.31 10.25 -4.24
CA ILE A 140 1.54 10.53 -3.02
C ILE A 140 1.54 12.04 -2.74
N GLU A 141 2.69 12.70 -2.84
CA GLU A 141 2.80 14.15 -2.67
C GLU A 141 1.96 14.90 -3.69
N PHE A 142 2.00 14.49 -4.96
CA PHE A 142 1.14 15.04 -6.00
C PHE A 142 -0.34 14.93 -5.60
N ASN A 143 -0.79 13.78 -5.12
CA ASN A 143 -2.18 13.61 -4.66
C ASN A 143 -2.53 14.49 -3.47
N ILE A 144 -1.63 14.67 -2.51
CA ILE A 144 -1.86 15.56 -1.35
C ILE A 144 -1.98 17.01 -1.81
N GLN A 145 -1.11 17.45 -2.74
CA GLN A 145 -1.08 18.83 -3.23
C GLN A 145 -2.27 19.14 -4.14
N ASP A 146 -2.51 18.29 -5.14
CA ASP A 146 -3.62 18.43 -6.09
C ASP A 146 -4.99 18.41 -5.39
N LYS A 147 -5.06 17.69 -4.26
CA LYS A 147 -6.30 17.53 -3.49
C LYS A 147 -6.34 18.36 -2.21
N ALA A 148 -5.48 19.37 -2.06
CA ALA A 148 -5.37 20.16 -0.83
C ALA A 148 -6.70 20.82 -0.40
N GLU A 149 -7.50 21.25 -1.37
CA GLU A 149 -8.79 21.92 -1.16
C GLU A 149 -10.00 20.98 -1.35
N TYR A 150 -9.76 19.67 -1.51
CA TYR A 150 -10.84 18.71 -1.74
C TYR A 150 -11.54 18.35 -0.44
N THR A 151 -12.88 18.34 -0.49
CA THR A 151 -13.76 17.89 0.61
C THR A 151 -14.46 16.57 0.29
N ASN A 152 -14.34 16.07 -0.95
CA ASN A 152 -14.92 14.81 -1.37
C ASN A 152 -13.88 13.69 -1.32
N PHE A 153 -14.34 12.46 -1.10
CA PHE A 153 -13.46 11.30 -1.06
C PHE A 153 -12.70 11.09 -2.39
N TRP A 154 -13.40 11.17 -3.52
CA TRP A 154 -12.85 10.95 -4.87
C TRP A 154 -12.67 12.26 -5.65
N ARG A 155 -11.80 12.24 -6.66
CA ARG A 155 -11.83 13.25 -7.72
C ARG A 155 -13.16 13.21 -8.48
N LYS A 156 -13.64 14.37 -8.94
CA LYS A 156 -14.87 14.50 -9.74
C LYS A 156 -14.55 14.45 -11.23
#